data_AF-A0A1V2PTC8-F1
#
_entry.id   AF-A0A1V2PTC8-F1
#
_cell.length_a   1.000
_cell.length_b   1.000
_cell.length_c   1.000
_cell.angle_alpha   90.00
_cell.angle_beta   90.00
_cell.angle_gamma   90.00
#
_symmetry.space_group_name_H-M   'P 1'
#
loop_
_entity.id
_entity.type
_entity.pdbx_description
1 polymer ?
#
loop_
_entity_poly.entity_id
_entity_poly.type
_entity_poly.pdbx_seq_one_letter_code
_entity_poly.pdbx_strand_id
1 'polypeptide(L)'
;MYVRIQAEEIKAYAPTLLKGYRSPFSGASGDDNPTVFAGFVISNSEVGAGAFTLTPQLMVQVCDNGMTITKDVRRAVHVGSRMDEGLIQWSDETREQEINLIRSRTRDAVRTFLDVGYVTRQITKLEQIAGKPLDGAADVVRTVGKKLTFSETHIDGVLDHFISGGQRTAGGVLQAVTAYAQVIADADVAANIEAQGIRAMELAAAM
;
A
#
# COMPACT_ATOMS: atom_id res chain seq x y z
N MET A 1 -14.18 0.71 6.74
CA MET A 1 -13.17 0.96 7.80
C MET A 1 -11.79 0.53 7.31
N TYR A 2 -10.76 1.35 7.57
CA TYR A 2 -9.35 1.00 7.33
C TYR A 2 -8.53 1.26 8.60
N VAL A 3 -7.69 0.30 8.99
CA VAL A 3 -6.74 0.44 10.10
C VAL A 3 -5.36 0.08 9.59
N ARG A 4 -4.42 1.02 9.68
CA ARG A 4 -3.02 0.78 9.33
C ARG A 4 -2.24 0.39 10.58
N ILE A 5 -1.44 -0.66 10.47
CA ILE A 5 -0.52 -1.12 11.51
C ILE A 5 0.88 -1.14 10.92
N GLN A 6 1.84 -0.56 11.64
CA GLN A 6 3.26 -0.61 11.32
C GLN A 6 4.05 -1.20 12.49
N ALA A 7 5.18 -1.83 12.17
CA ALA A 7 6.15 -2.34 13.14
C ALA A 7 7.51 -1.68 12.88
N GLU A 8 7.84 -0.64 13.64
CA GLU A 8 9.07 0.15 13.47
C GLU A 8 10.34 -0.67 13.76
N GLU A 9 10.23 -1.72 14.57
CA GLU A 9 11.29 -2.67 14.87
C GLU A 9 11.64 -3.55 13.66
N ILE A 10 10.70 -3.71 12.72
CA ILE A 10 10.85 -4.54 11.53
C ILE A 10 11.04 -3.62 10.33
N LYS A 11 12.30 -3.29 10.08
CA LYS A 11 12.69 -2.29 9.08
C LYS A 11 13.80 -2.79 8.17
N ALA A 12 13.86 -2.19 6.99
CA ALA A 12 14.93 -2.36 6.04
C ALA A 12 15.18 -1.04 5.29
N TYR A 13 16.28 -0.96 4.55
CA TYR A 13 16.63 0.21 3.76
C TYR A 13 16.26 0.01 2.30
N ALA A 14 15.71 1.06 1.68
CA ALA A 14 15.34 1.11 0.27
C ALA A 14 16.04 2.29 -0.44
N PRO A 15 17.38 2.32 -0.48
CA PRO A 15 18.15 3.48 -0.94
C PRO A 15 17.93 3.82 -2.41
N THR A 16 17.64 2.85 -3.27
CA THR A 16 17.35 3.09 -4.70
C THR A 16 15.93 3.60 -4.88
N LEU A 17 14.98 3.03 -4.13
CA LEU A 17 13.57 3.43 -4.17
C LEU A 17 13.39 4.88 -3.71
N LEU A 18 14.15 5.32 -2.71
CA LEU A 18 14.01 6.63 -2.08
C LEU A 18 15.05 7.66 -2.57
N LYS A 19 15.93 7.26 -3.50
CA LYS A 19 16.96 8.14 -4.04
C LYS A 19 16.35 9.38 -4.69
N GLY A 20 16.77 10.55 -4.24
CA GLY A 20 16.29 11.85 -4.73
C GLY A 20 14.85 12.20 -4.37
N TYR A 21 14.18 11.40 -3.53
CA TYR A 21 12.85 11.72 -3.00
C TYR A 21 12.93 12.72 -1.85
N ARG A 22 11.98 13.67 -1.82
CA ARG A 22 11.72 14.54 -0.66
C ARG A 22 10.25 14.46 -0.29
N SER A 23 9.97 14.42 1.01
CA SER A 23 8.60 14.50 1.49
C SER A 23 7.98 15.86 1.13
N PRO A 24 6.81 15.90 0.44
CA PRO A 24 6.12 17.14 0.15
C PRO A 24 5.53 17.81 1.41
N PHE A 25 5.51 17.11 2.55
CA PHE A 25 4.96 17.62 3.81
C PHE A 25 6.01 18.25 4.71
N SER A 26 7.20 17.65 4.78
CA SER A 26 8.25 18.04 5.73
C SER A 26 9.57 18.43 5.08
N GLY A 27 9.77 18.13 3.80
CA GLY A 27 11.06 18.29 3.10
C GLY A 27 12.11 17.25 3.47
N ALA A 28 11.83 16.31 4.39
CA ALA A 28 12.73 15.23 4.75
C ALA A 28 13.14 14.40 3.52
N SER A 29 14.42 14.08 3.39
CA SER A 29 14.95 13.41 2.20
C SER A 29 15.12 11.91 2.41
N GLY A 30 14.71 11.14 1.39
CA GLY A 30 14.98 9.72 1.29
C GLY A 30 16.45 9.38 1.12
N ASP A 31 17.28 10.33 0.62
CA ASP A 31 18.73 10.17 0.54
C ASP A 31 19.37 10.16 1.94
N ASP A 32 18.83 10.96 2.87
CA ASP A 32 19.31 11.06 4.26
C ASP A 32 18.75 9.92 5.12
N ASN A 33 17.53 9.47 4.84
CA ASN A 33 16.88 8.39 5.57
C ASN A 33 16.06 7.47 4.65
N PRO A 34 16.66 6.39 4.11
CA PRO A 34 15.99 5.45 3.22
C PRO A 34 15.23 4.34 3.97
N THR A 35 14.79 4.60 5.22
CA THR A 35 14.15 3.58 6.06
C THR A 35 12.72 3.30 5.62
N VAL A 36 12.39 2.02 5.56
CA VAL A 36 11.07 1.49 5.28
C VAL A 36 10.67 0.48 6.36
N PHE A 37 9.47 0.65 6.92
CA PHE A 37 8.89 -0.23 7.94
C PHE A 37 7.98 -1.29 7.33
N ALA A 38 7.92 -2.45 7.96
CA ALA A 38 6.90 -3.45 7.71
C ALA A 38 5.56 -2.99 8.29
N GLY A 39 4.48 -3.35 7.62
CA GLY A 39 3.14 -3.09 8.10
C GLY A 39 2.09 -3.87 7.32
N PHE A 40 0.84 -3.61 7.69
CA PHE A 40 -0.31 -4.11 6.97
C PHE A 40 -1.53 -3.23 7.22
N VAL A 41 -2.49 -3.29 6.30
CA VAL A 41 -3.77 -2.61 6.41
C VAL A 41 -4.85 -3.65 6.68
N ILE A 42 -5.67 -3.38 7.69
CA ILE A 42 -6.92 -4.08 7.95
C ILE A 42 -8.03 -3.29 7.29
N SER A 43 -8.84 -3.92 6.44
CA SER A 43 -10.03 -3.29 5.86
C SER A 43 -11.28 -4.14 6.04
N ASN A 44 -12.44 -3.49 6.19
CA ASN A 44 -13.76 -4.11 6.22
C ASN A 44 -14.77 -3.20 5.50
N SER A 45 -15.64 -3.78 4.68
CA SER A 45 -16.75 -3.07 4.05
C SER A 45 -17.93 -2.98 5.02
N GLU A 46 -18.43 -1.76 5.21
CA GLU A 46 -19.48 -1.40 6.19
C GLU A 46 -20.83 -2.12 5.95
N VAL A 47 -20.97 -2.82 4.81
CA VAL A 47 -22.15 -3.60 4.41
C VAL A 47 -22.00 -5.13 4.53
N GLY A 48 -20.85 -5.68 4.94
CA GLY A 48 -20.52 -7.09 4.64
C GLY A 48 -20.10 -7.99 5.81
N ALA A 49 -21.08 -8.59 6.50
CA ALA A 49 -21.06 -9.98 6.99
C ALA A 49 -19.83 -10.50 7.78
N GLY A 50 -19.10 -9.64 8.52
CA GLY A 50 -18.03 -10.08 9.44
C GLY A 50 -16.69 -10.47 8.78
N ALA A 51 -16.46 -10.09 7.52
CA ALA A 51 -15.20 -10.37 6.82
C ALA A 51 -14.28 -9.15 6.82
N PHE A 52 -13.03 -9.31 7.26
CA PHE A 52 -11.98 -8.30 7.13
C PHE A 52 -10.82 -8.84 6.29
N THR A 53 -10.11 -7.93 5.61
CA THR A 53 -8.93 -8.23 4.78
C THR A 53 -7.68 -7.74 5.48
N LEU A 54 -6.59 -8.52 5.39
CA LEU A 54 -5.25 -8.12 5.79
C LEU A 54 -4.38 -7.99 4.54
N THR A 55 -3.84 -6.80 4.29
CA THR A 55 -3.00 -6.52 3.12
C THR A 55 -1.62 -6.03 3.57
N PRO A 56 -0.51 -6.69 3.15
CA PRO A 56 0.83 -6.22 3.50
C PRO A 56 1.11 -4.84 2.92
N GLN A 57 1.80 -4.01 3.70
CA GLN A 57 2.16 -2.66 3.32
C GLN A 57 3.58 -2.35 3.79
N LEU A 58 4.36 -1.68 2.95
CA LEU A 58 5.63 -1.09 3.36
C LEU A 58 5.42 0.41 3.60
N MET A 59 5.92 0.96 4.70
CA MET A 59 5.77 2.38 5.02
C MET A 59 7.10 3.11 4.96
N VAL A 60 7.17 4.18 4.16
CA VAL A 60 8.36 5.03 4.06
C VAL A 60 8.43 5.97 5.27
N GLN A 61 9.51 5.92 6.04
CA GLN A 61 9.62 6.70 7.29
C GLN A 61 9.56 8.22 7.08
N VAL A 62 10.12 8.74 5.99
CA VAL A 62 10.22 10.20 5.78
C VAL A 62 8.90 10.87 5.39
N CYS A 63 7.87 10.09 5.05
CA CYS A 63 6.64 10.63 4.44
C CYS A 63 5.38 9.82 4.75
N ASP A 64 5.44 8.74 5.52
CA ASP A 64 4.32 7.82 5.79
C ASP A 64 3.63 7.24 4.54
N ASN A 65 4.33 7.26 3.40
CA ASN A 65 3.85 6.73 2.14
C ASN A 65 3.67 5.21 2.23
N GLY A 66 2.43 4.75 2.07
CA GLY A 66 2.07 3.33 2.15
C GLY A 66 2.16 2.63 0.79
N MET A 67 3.07 1.68 0.65
CA MET A 67 3.19 0.81 -0.53
C MET A 67 2.44 -0.50 -0.29
N THR A 68 1.17 -0.51 -0.67
CA THR A 68 0.27 -1.67 -0.51
C THR A 68 0.60 -2.76 -1.54
N ILE A 69 1.04 -3.93 -1.08
CA ILE A 69 1.49 -5.02 -1.95
C ILE A 69 0.28 -5.89 -2.33
N THR A 70 -0.48 -5.41 -3.32
CA THR A 70 -1.72 -6.06 -3.78
C THR A 70 -1.48 -7.38 -4.53
N LYS A 71 -0.28 -7.62 -5.09
CA LYS A 71 0.04 -8.88 -5.80
C LYS A 71 0.30 -10.07 -4.88
N ASP A 72 0.75 -9.81 -3.65
CA ASP A 72 0.87 -10.84 -2.61
C ASP A 72 -0.46 -11.08 -1.88
N VAL A 73 -1.53 -10.35 -2.28
CA VAL A 73 -2.91 -10.71 -1.98
C VAL A 73 -3.27 -11.93 -2.83
N ARG A 74 -2.73 -13.10 -2.48
CA ARG A 74 -3.44 -14.33 -2.79
C ARG A 74 -4.69 -14.31 -1.92
N ARG A 75 -5.85 -13.96 -2.48
CA ARG A 75 -7.28 -14.30 -2.14
C ARG A 75 -7.70 -14.66 -0.70
N ALA A 76 -6.85 -15.23 0.12
CA ALA A 76 -6.89 -15.24 1.57
C ALA A 76 -6.44 -13.87 2.08
N VAL A 77 -7.24 -13.12 2.82
CA VAL A 77 -7.91 -13.66 3.98
C VAL A 77 -9.29 -13.01 4.04
N HIS A 78 -10.30 -13.69 3.49
CA HIS A 78 -11.63 -13.62 4.07
C HIS A 78 -11.51 -14.34 5.42
N VAL A 79 -11.03 -13.62 6.43
CA VAL A 79 -10.77 -14.24 7.73
C VAL A 79 -12.10 -14.78 8.26
N GLY A 80 -13.17 -14.00 8.16
CA GLY A 80 -14.54 -14.45 8.37
C GLY A 80 -15.12 -15.15 7.14
N SER A 81 -15.61 -16.37 7.31
CA SER A 81 -16.54 -17.00 6.38
C SER A 81 -17.90 -16.31 6.48
N ARG A 82 -18.68 -16.29 5.39
CA ARG A 82 -20.14 -16.13 5.54
C ARG A 82 -20.63 -17.39 6.26
N MET A 83 -21.14 -17.25 7.47
CA MET A 83 -22.17 -18.18 7.91
C MET A 83 -23.38 -17.87 7.04
N ASP A 84 -23.85 -18.85 6.27
CA ASP A 84 -25.11 -18.68 5.55
C ASP A 84 -26.19 -18.28 6.54
N GLU A 85 -26.91 -17.18 6.24
CA GLU A 85 -28.20 -16.85 6.84
C GLU A 85 -29.22 -17.88 6.33
N GLY A 86 -29.02 -19.14 6.70
CA GLY A 86 -29.89 -20.27 6.40
C GLY A 86 -30.67 -20.71 7.63
N LEU A 87 -31.48 -21.75 7.47
CA LEU A 87 -32.26 -22.38 8.54
C LEU A 87 -31.40 -23.03 9.65
N ILE A 88 -30.08 -23.17 9.43
CA ILE A 88 -29.17 -23.85 10.34
C ILE A 88 -28.73 -22.88 11.44
N GLN A 89 -29.21 -23.11 12.66
CA GLN A 89 -28.64 -22.48 13.85
C GLN A 89 -27.37 -23.23 14.26
N TRP A 90 -26.23 -22.66 13.93
CA TRP A 90 -24.94 -23.20 14.35
C TRP A 90 -24.83 -23.25 15.88
N SER A 91 -24.15 -24.27 16.38
CA SER A 91 -23.86 -24.40 17.81
C SER A 91 -22.81 -23.38 18.27
N ASP A 92 -22.74 -23.12 19.58
CA ASP A 92 -21.70 -22.26 20.15
C ASP A 92 -20.29 -22.84 19.94
N GLU A 93 -20.16 -24.17 19.97
CA GLU A 93 -18.91 -24.87 19.65
C GLU A 93 -18.45 -24.58 18.22
N THR A 94 -19.37 -24.60 17.25
CA THR A 94 -19.05 -24.29 15.84
C THR A 94 -18.58 -22.84 15.68
N ARG A 95 -19.25 -21.89 16.36
CA ARG A 95 -18.86 -20.47 16.34
C ARG A 95 -17.49 -20.27 16.97
N GLU A 96 -17.18 -20.96 18.06
CA GLU A 96 -15.88 -20.86 18.73
C GLU A 96 -14.75 -21.41 17.84
N GLN A 97 -14.96 -22.57 17.20
CA GLN A 97 -14.01 -23.14 16.24
C GLN A 97 -13.71 -22.19 15.08
N GLU A 98 -14.74 -21.51 14.57
CA GLU A 98 -14.57 -20.48 13.52
C GLU A 98 -13.70 -19.31 14.01
N ILE A 99 -13.97 -18.77 15.20
CA ILE A 99 -13.15 -17.70 15.80
C ILE A 99 -11.68 -18.16 15.98
N ASN A 100 -11.46 -19.41 16.37
CA ASN A 100 -10.11 -19.95 16.54
C ASN A 100 -9.37 -20.10 15.20
N LEU A 101 -10.08 -20.46 14.13
CA LEU A 101 -9.54 -20.50 12.78
C LEU A 101 -9.19 -19.09 12.27
N ILE A 102 -10.12 -18.13 12.47
CA ILE A 102 -9.94 -16.70 12.19
C ILE A 102 -8.65 -16.18 12.83
N ARG A 103 -8.47 -16.44 14.14
CA ARG A 103 -7.28 -16.03 14.91
C ARG A 103 -6.00 -16.66 14.37
N SER A 104 -6.05 -17.96 14.06
CA SER A 104 -4.87 -18.68 13.58
C SER A 104 -4.42 -18.16 12.21
N ARG A 105 -5.35 -17.99 11.25
CA ARG A 105 -5.06 -17.40 9.94
C ARG A 105 -4.52 -15.98 10.04
N THR A 106 -5.10 -15.17 10.91
CA THR A 106 -4.64 -13.79 11.17
C THR A 106 -3.20 -13.78 11.66
N ARG A 107 -2.89 -14.60 12.66
CA ARG A 107 -1.53 -14.71 13.21
C ARG A 107 -0.52 -15.15 12.15
N ASP A 108 -0.87 -16.11 11.31
CA ASP A 108 0.04 -16.63 10.27
C ASP A 108 0.28 -15.60 9.16
N ALA A 109 -0.76 -14.83 8.77
CA ALA A 109 -0.63 -13.72 7.84
C ALA A 109 0.26 -12.60 8.42
N VAL A 110 -0.01 -12.17 9.66
CA VAL A 110 0.79 -11.12 10.33
C VAL A 110 2.25 -11.55 10.46
N ARG A 111 2.53 -12.79 10.87
CA ARG A 111 3.90 -13.33 10.92
C ARG A 111 4.60 -13.32 9.56
N THR A 112 3.87 -13.49 8.47
CA THR A 112 4.41 -13.45 7.11
C THR A 112 4.73 -12.02 6.68
N PHE A 113 3.85 -11.08 6.98
CA PHE A 113 4.00 -9.67 6.57
C PHE A 113 5.03 -8.94 7.42
N LEU A 114 5.10 -9.27 8.71
CA LEU A 114 6.03 -8.73 9.70
C LEU A 114 7.28 -9.61 9.81
N ASP A 115 7.96 -9.80 8.68
CA ASP A 115 9.23 -10.52 8.58
C ASP A 115 10.24 -9.67 7.81
N VAL A 116 11.45 -9.50 8.35
CA VAL A 116 12.52 -8.70 7.70
C VAL A 116 12.90 -9.30 6.34
N GLY A 117 12.88 -10.63 6.23
CA GLY A 117 13.14 -11.32 4.96
C GLY A 117 12.08 -11.01 3.91
N TYR A 118 10.80 -11.03 4.27
CA TYR A 118 9.69 -10.62 3.41
C TYR A 118 9.86 -9.16 2.95
N VAL A 119 10.04 -8.24 3.89
CA VAL A 119 10.23 -6.80 3.61
C VAL A 119 11.38 -6.58 2.62
N THR A 120 12.54 -7.17 2.91
CA THR A 120 13.74 -7.01 2.08
C THR A 120 13.49 -7.52 0.66
N ARG A 121 12.85 -8.68 0.50
CA ARG A 121 12.51 -9.22 -0.84
C ARG A 121 11.58 -8.28 -1.61
N GLN A 122 10.61 -7.66 -0.95
CA GLN A 122 9.67 -6.75 -1.60
C GLN A 122 10.36 -5.44 -2.01
N ILE A 123 11.19 -4.87 -1.13
CA ILE A 123 12.03 -3.71 -1.46
C ILE A 123 12.90 -4.01 -2.68
N THR A 124 13.61 -5.14 -2.70
CA THR A 124 14.45 -5.52 -3.84
C THR A 124 13.66 -5.59 -5.15
N LYS A 125 12.44 -6.13 -5.14
CA LYS A 125 11.58 -6.15 -6.34
C LYS A 125 11.19 -4.74 -6.79
N LEU A 126 10.83 -3.85 -5.86
CA LEU A 126 10.45 -2.47 -6.19
C LEU A 126 11.65 -1.71 -6.76
N GLU A 127 12.83 -1.87 -6.15
CA GLU A 127 14.05 -1.18 -6.55
C GLU A 127 14.54 -1.55 -7.97
N GLN A 128 14.19 -2.74 -8.47
CA GLN A 128 14.52 -3.16 -9.85
C GLN A 128 13.99 -2.20 -10.92
N ILE A 129 12.88 -1.51 -10.65
CA ILE A 129 12.24 -0.61 -11.61
C ILE A 129 12.11 0.83 -11.11
N ALA A 130 12.18 1.06 -9.79
CA ALA A 130 12.00 2.38 -9.19
C ALA A 130 12.98 3.44 -9.70
N GLY A 131 14.22 3.02 -10.03
CA GLY A 131 15.27 3.92 -10.52
C GLY A 131 15.12 4.36 -11.97
N LYS A 132 14.14 3.84 -12.73
CA LYS A 132 14.00 4.17 -14.16
C LYS A 132 13.69 5.67 -14.34
N PRO A 133 14.52 6.45 -15.04
CA PRO A 133 14.25 7.86 -15.31
C PRO A 133 13.04 8.02 -16.24
N LEU A 134 12.31 9.12 -16.08
CA LEU A 134 11.15 9.44 -16.91
C LEU A 134 11.40 10.67 -17.78
N ASP A 135 11.41 10.46 -19.10
CA ASP A 135 11.33 11.54 -20.08
C ASP A 135 9.91 12.10 -20.11
N GLY A 136 9.75 13.43 -20.13
CA GLY A 136 8.42 14.05 -20.10
C GLY A 136 7.61 13.66 -18.85
N ALA A 137 8.25 13.59 -17.68
CA ALA A 137 7.67 13.03 -16.46
C ALA A 137 6.25 13.51 -16.10
N ALA A 138 5.90 14.77 -16.37
CA ALA A 138 4.54 15.28 -16.15
C ALA A 138 3.49 14.57 -17.04
N ASP A 139 3.81 14.35 -18.32
CA ASP A 139 2.94 13.63 -19.25
C ASP A 139 2.83 12.15 -18.88
N VAL A 140 3.92 11.56 -18.39
CA VAL A 140 3.90 10.19 -17.84
C VAL A 140 2.93 10.10 -16.67
N VAL A 141 3.02 11.00 -15.68
CA VAL A 141 2.10 11.03 -14.52
C VAL A 141 0.64 11.15 -14.97
N ARG A 142 0.34 12.08 -15.89
CA ARG A 142 -1.02 12.24 -16.44
C ARG A 142 -1.51 10.98 -17.15
N THR A 143 -0.65 10.35 -17.96
CA THR A 143 -1.00 9.12 -18.69
C THR A 143 -1.22 7.95 -17.74
N VAL A 144 -0.39 7.81 -16.71
CA VAL A 144 -0.54 6.79 -15.67
C VAL A 144 -1.85 7.00 -14.92
N GLY A 145 -2.15 8.22 -14.47
CA GLY A 145 -3.41 8.54 -13.79
C GLY A 145 -4.64 8.18 -14.63
N LYS A 146 -4.63 8.49 -15.93
CA LYS A 146 -5.70 8.09 -16.87
C LYS A 146 -5.82 6.57 -16.99
N LYS A 147 -4.70 5.84 -17.11
CA LYS A 147 -4.70 4.37 -17.15
C LYS A 147 -5.23 3.75 -15.85
N LEU A 148 -5.07 4.44 -14.73
CA LEU A 148 -5.60 4.07 -13.41
C LEU A 148 -7.01 4.60 -13.16
N THR A 149 -7.64 5.22 -14.15
CA THR A 149 -9.01 5.79 -14.05
C THR A 149 -9.17 6.83 -12.95
N PHE A 150 -8.10 7.54 -12.59
CA PHE A 150 -8.16 8.67 -11.67
C PHE A 150 -8.95 9.82 -12.32
N SER A 151 -9.71 10.56 -11.51
CA SER A 151 -10.34 11.81 -11.95
C SER A 151 -9.27 12.87 -12.24
N GLU A 152 -9.57 13.86 -13.06
CA GLU A 152 -8.62 14.94 -13.36
C GLU A 152 -8.15 15.66 -12.08
N THR A 153 -9.04 15.86 -11.10
CA THR A 153 -8.69 16.40 -9.77
C THR A 153 -7.62 15.56 -9.07
N HIS A 154 -7.74 14.23 -9.10
CA HIS A 154 -6.75 13.35 -8.50
C HIS A 154 -5.45 13.30 -9.30
N ILE A 155 -5.53 13.37 -10.63
CA ILE A 155 -4.35 13.43 -11.50
C ILE A 155 -3.53 14.70 -11.21
N ASP A 156 -4.19 15.85 -11.11
CA ASP A 156 -3.52 17.11 -10.79
C ASP A 156 -2.91 17.07 -9.38
N GLY A 157 -3.62 16.53 -8.39
CA GLY A 157 -3.09 16.33 -7.05
C GLY A 157 -1.87 15.42 -6.99
N VAL A 158 -1.86 14.32 -7.74
CA VAL A 158 -0.68 13.44 -7.88
C VAL A 158 0.47 14.17 -8.57
N LEU A 159 0.19 14.96 -9.61
CA LEU A 159 1.22 15.74 -10.30
C LEU A 159 1.88 16.77 -9.39
N ASP A 160 1.10 17.47 -8.56
CA ASP A 160 1.61 18.44 -7.59
C ASP A 160 2.55 17.77 -6.57
N HIS A 161 2.18 16.59 -6.06
CA HIS A 161 3.02 15.81 -5.15
C HIS A 161 4.27 15.25 -5.84
N PHE A 162 4.18 14.89 -7.13
CA PHE A 162 5.33 14.45 -7.93
C PHE A 162 6.35 15.58 -8.12
N ILE A 163 5.89 16.78 -8.46
CA ILE A 163 6.73 17.96 -8.62
C ILE A 163 7.39 18.32 -7.28
N SER A 164 6.60 18.36 -6.21
CA SER A 164 7.08 18.68 -4.86
C SER A 164 8.09 17.65 -4.34
N GLY A 165 7.88 16.37 -4.66
CA GLY A 165 8.77 15.29 -4.24
C GLY A 165 10.09 15.20 -5.01
N GLY A 166 10.16 15.81 -6.20
CA GLY A 166 11.41 16.02 -6.97
C GLY A 166 12.03 14.75 -7.59
N GLN A 167 11.51 13.57 -7.30
CA GLN A 167 12.04 12.30 -7.79
C GLN A 167 11.55 12.00 -9.22
N ARG A 168 12.37 12.32 -10.23
CA ARG A 168 11.99 12.16 -11.67
C ARG A 168 12.15 10.73 -12.20
N THR A 169 11.66 9.75 -11.46
CA THR A 169 11.73 8.32 -11.80
C THR A 169 10.38 7.63 -11.67
N ALA A 170 10.28 6.38 -12.12
CA ALA A 170 9.10 5.54 -11.87
C ALA A 170 8.79 5.41 -10.36
N GLY A 171 9.82 5.32 -9.52
CA GLY A 171 9.69 5.34 -8.05
C GLY A 171 9.04 6.62 -7.55
N GLY A 172 9.37 7.77 -8.15
CA GLY A 172 8.74 9.05 -7.80
C GLY A 172 7.25 9.10 -8.10
N VAL A 173 6.78 8.39 -9.14
CA VAL A 173 5.34 8.27 -9.43
C VAL A 173 4.62 7.49 -8.32
N LEU A 174 5.22 6.42 -7.81
CA LEU A 174 4.70 5.72 -6.64
C LEU A 174 4.63 6.65 -5.44
N GLN A 175 5.72 7.37 -5.12
CA GLN A 175 5.75 8.26 -3.97
C GLN A 175 4.69 9.36 -4.08
N ALA A 176 4.50 9.93 -5.27
CA ALA A 176 3.51 10.95 -5.53
C ALA A 176 2.07 10.46 -5.31
N VAL A 177 1.74 9.27 -5.81
CA VAL A 177 0.42 8.66 -5.61
C VAL A 177 0.14 8.41 -4.14
N THR A 178 1.09 7.82 -3.42
CA THR A 178 0.92 7.49 -2.00
C THR A 178 0.97 8.72 -1.09
N ALA A 179 1.71 9.77 -1.46
CA ALA A 179 1.72 11.03 -0.73
C ALA A 179 0.38 11.76 -0.94
N TYR A 180 -0.08 11.90 -2.18
CA TYR A 180 -1.35 12.54 -2.47
C TYR A 180 -2.53 11.86 -1.75
N ALA A 181 -2.53 10.52 -1.65
CA ALA A 181 -3.56 9.79 -0.93
C ALA A 181 -3.76 10.26 0.53
N GLN A 182 -2.71 10.77 1.19
CA GLN A 182 -2.77 11.20 2.59
C GLN A 182 -3.57 12.48 2.81
N VAL A 183 -3.72 13.31 1.77
CA VAL A 183 -4.45 14.59 1.86
C VAL A 183 -5.90 14.49 1.38
N ILE A 184 -6.33 13.28 0.98
CA ILE A 184 -7.72 13.02 0.56
C ILE A 184 -8.59 12.81 1.80
N ALA A 185 -9.65 13.60 1.93
CA ALA A 185 -10.53 13.55 3.09
C ALA A 185 -11.41 12.27 3.15
N ASP A 186 -11.83 11.76 1.98
CA ASP A 186 -12.62 10.53 1.90
C ASP A 186 -11.72 9.31 2.05
N ALA A 187 -11.95 8.51 3.10
CA ALA A 187 -11.08 7.39 3.45
C ALA A 187 -11.11 6.25 2.42
N ASP A 188 -12.25 6.01 1.76
CA ASP A 188 -12.35 4.98 0.73
C ASP A 188 -11.59 5.41 -0.53
N VAL A 189 -11.75 6.68 -0.95
CA VAL A 189 -11.00 7.24 -2.08
C VAL A 189 -9.50 7.26 -1.79
N ALA A 190 -9.09 7.69 -0.59
CA ALA A 190 -7.70 7.69 -0.15
C ALA A 190 -7.07 6.29 -0.22
N ALA A 191 -7.73 5.29 0.37
CA ALA A 191 -7.26 3.91 0.38
C ALA A 191 -7.17 3.33 -1.04
N ASN A 192 -8.16 3.61 -1.89
CA ASN A 192 -8.18 3.15 -3.28
C ASN A 192 -7.04 3.75 -4.10
N ILE A 193 -6.73 5.04 -3.94
CA ILE A 193 -5.62 5.69 -4.64
C ILE A 193 -4.27 5.19 -4.12
N GLU A 194 -4.07 5.09 -2.80
CA GLU A 194 -2.84 4.55 -2.22
C GLU A 194 -2.55 3.13 -2.72
N ALA A 195 -3.57 2.27 -2.78
CA ALA A 195 -3.44 0.90 -3.27
C ALA A 195 -2.92 0.79 -4.72
N GLN A 196 -3.03 1.86 -5.51
CA GLN A 196 -2.48 1.92 -6.87
C GLN A 196 -1.01 2.35 -6.94
N GLY A 197 -0.37 2.77 -5.84
CA GLY A 197 0.99 3.34 -5.86
C GLY A 197 2.03 2.45 -6.57
N ILE A 198 2.10 1.15 -6.21
CA ILE A 198 3.00 0.19 -6.88
C ILE A 198 2.63 0.01 -8.36
N ARG A 199 1.33 -0.07 -8.67
CA ARG A 199 0.86 -0.22 -10.05
C ARG A 199 1.19 1.01 -10.90
N ALA A 200 1.11 2.20 -10.33
CA ALA A 200 1.47 3.46 -10.97
C ALA A 200 2.96 3.47 -11.37
N MET A 201 3.85 3.05 -10.46
CA MET A 201 5.27 2.88 -10.77
C MET A 201 5.50 1.83 -11.87
N GLU A 202 4.83 0.69 -11.83
CA GLU A 202 4.95 -0.32 -12.89
C GLU A 202 4.53 0.21 -14.26
N LEU A 203 3.44 0.98 -14.33
CA LEU A 203 2.98 1.60 -15.56
C LEU A 203 3.94 2.68 -16.06
N ALA A 204 4.49 3.50 -15.16
CA ALA A 204 5.49 4.50 -15.49
C ALA A 204 6.80 3.86 -15.97
N ALA A 205 7.25 2.79 -15.32
CA ALA A 205 8.45 2.05 -15.70
C ALA A 205 8.32 1.35 -17.06
N ALA A 206 7.10 1.12 -17.54
CA ALA A 206 6.84 0.52 -18.86
C ALA A 206 6.76 1.54 -20.01
N MET A 207 6.79 2.85 -19.69
CA MET A 207 6.77 3.94 -20.68
C MET A 207 8.17 4.35 -21.11
#